data_AF-A0A242NFP6-F1
#
_entry.id   AF-A0A242NFP6-F1
#
_cell.length_a   1.000
_cell.length_b   1.000
_cell.length_c   1.000
_cell.angle_alpha   90.00
_cell.angle_beta   90.00
_cell.angle_gamma   90.00
#
_symmetry.space_group_name_H-M   'P 1'
#
loop_
_entity.id
_entity.type
_entity.pdbx_description
1 polymer ?
#
loop_
_entity_poly.entity_id
_entity_poly.type
_entity_poly.pdbx_seq_one_letter_code
_entity_poly.pdbx_strand_id
1 'polypeptide(L)'
;MNLSQMASNQRAELLNQYYDNNLAINLTTDEIYYYQANAWQPISDKVLMRTLADLFNQSGEPFNPMRISSAVETLRLPLPAMGNSQKDLICFKNGVYELKTQTFRPHNKQDWLLVSNDIDYYPAKEKESFETHAPNFAKWLKRASGNQDKAKNILAGLYM
;
A
#
# COMPACT_ATOMS: atom_id res chain seq x y z
N MET A 1 12.93 -29.18 4.08
CA MET A 1 11.81 -28.72 4.94
C MET A 1 10.63 -29.62 4.63
N ASN A 2 10.03 -30.29 5.62
CA ASN A 2 8.95 -31.27 5.36
C ASN A 2 7.57 -30.64 5.57
N LEU A 3 7.00 -30.06 4.50
CA LEU A 3 5.74 -29.29 4.55
C LEU A 3 4.51 -30.14 4.92
N SER A 4 4.53 -31.41 4.57
CA SER A 4 3.44 -32.37 4.81
C SER A 4 3.35 -32.79 6.27
N GLN A 5 4.48 -32.79 7.00
CA GLN A 5 4.55 -33.06 8.44
C GLN A 5 4.33 -31.84 9.31
N MET A 6 4.37 -30.63 8.75
CA MET A 6 4.10 -29.40 9.49
C MET A 6 2.67 -29.32 10.03
N ALA A 7 2.53 -28.79 11.23
CA ALA A 7 1.24 -28.36 11.75
C ALA A 7 0.69 -27.15 10.97
N SER A 8 -0.62 -26.89 11.05
CA SER A 8 -1.24 -25.81 10.27
C SER A 8 -0.68 -24.42 10.60
N ASN A 9 -0.31 -24.16 11.85
CA ASN A 9 0.34 -22.91 12.25
C ASN A 9 1.75 -22.75 11.65
N GLN A 10 2.52 -23.83 11.53
CA GLN A 10 3.85 -23.78 10.90
C GLN A 10 3.75 -23.51 9.39
N ARG A 11 2.75 -24.07 8.71
CA ARG A 11 2.46 -23.76 7.30
C ARG A 11 1.98 -22.33 7.12
N ALA A 12 1.14 -21.85 8.02
CA ALA A 12 0.69 -20.47 8.04
C ALA A 12 1.88 -19.50 8.22
N GLU A 13 2.78 -19.78 9.16
CA GLU A 13 3.99 -19.00 9.36
C GLU A 13 4.90 -19.00 8.13
N LEU A 14 5.12 -20.17 7.51
CA LEU A 14 5.86 -20.27 6.25
C LEU A 14 5.23 -19.43 5.13
N LEU A 15 3.89 -19.46 5.02
CA LEU A 15 3.18 -18.65 4.04
C LEU A 15 3.34 -17.15 4.33
N ASN A 16 3.30 -16.73 5.59
CA ASN A 16 3.57 -15.33 5.96
C ASN A 16 5.02 -14.91 5.64
N GLN A 17 5.98 -15.80 5.90
CA GLN A 17 7.40 -15.59 5.58
C GLN A 17 7.65 -15.49 4.07
N TYR A 18 6.90 -16.24 3.24
CA TYR A 18 6.95 -16.11 1.78
C TYR A 18 6.61 -14.69 1.32
N TYR A 19 5.70 -14.02 2.03
CA TYR A 19 5.35 -12.61 1.79
C TYR A 19 6.18 -11.65 2.66
N ASP A 20 7.39 -12.02 3.08
CA ASP A 20 8.30 -11.18 3.88
C ASP A 20 7.68 -10.62 5.18
N ASN A 21 6.69 -11.31 5.76
CA ASN A 21 5.90 -10.81 6.89
C ASN A 21 5.23 -9.45 6.61
N ASN A 22 4.82 -9.25 5.37
CA ASN A 22 4.11 -8.08 4.87
C ASN A 22 2.61 -8.34 4.66
N LEU A 23 2.03 -9.29 5.40
CA LEU A 23 0.60 -9.50 5.47
C LEU A 23 0.02 -8.84 6.72
N ALA A 24 -1.21 -8.33 6.60
CA ALA A 24 -2.01 -7.79 7.69
C ALA A 24 -3.49 -8.11 7.47
N ILE A 25 -4.29 -8.07 8.53
CA ILE A 25 -5.74 -8.34 8.45
C ILE A 25 -6.54 -7.07 8.73
N ASN A 26 -7.52 -6.78 7.88
CA ASN A 26 -8.53 -5.78 8.17
C ASN A 26 -9.63 -6.42 9.01
N LEU A 27 -9.70 -6.09 10.30
CA LEU A 27 -10.68 -6.68 11.23
C LEU A 27 -12.14 -6.28 10.94
N THR A 28 -12.37 -5.25 10.14
CA THR A 28 -13.74 -4.84 9.75
C THR A 28 -14.25 -5.65 8.56
N THR A 29 -13.41 -5.91 7.56
CA THR A 29 -13.79 -6.66 6.35
C THR A 29 -13.43 -8.14 6.40
N ASP A 30 -12.61 -8.55 7.38
CA ASP A 30 -12.00 -9.88 7.46
C ASP A 30 -11.20 -10.23 6.18
N GLU A 31 -10.57 -9.23 5.57
CA GLU A 31 -9.71 -9.40 4.40
C GLU A 31 -8.24 -9.30 4.78
N ILE A 32 -7.41 -10.13 4.13
CA ILE A 32 -5.96 -10.05 4.24
C ILE A 32 -5.45 -9.05 3.20
N TYR A 33 -4.52 -8.21 3.61
CA TYR A 33 -3.81 -7.27 2.75
C TYR A 33 -2.32 -7.63 2.70
N TYR A 34 -1.73 -7.45 1.53
CA TYR A 34 -0.30 -7.60 1.29
C TYR A 34 0.31 -6.22 1.01
N TYR A 35 1.36 -5.88 1.76
CA TYR A 35 2.12 -4.67 1.54
C TYR A 35 3.11 -4.86 0.38
N GLN A 36 2.81 -4.24 -0.75
CA GLN A 36 3.62 -4.28 -1.97
C GLN A 36 3.60 -2.94 -2.68
N ALA A 37 4.71 -2.58 -3.34
CA ALA A 37 4.83 -1.31 -4.06
C ALA A 37 4.39 -0.10 -3.20
N ASN A 38 4.83 -0.08 -1.94
CA ASN A 38 4.58 0.99 -0.97
C ASN A 38 3.12 1.21 -0.54
N ALA A 39 2.21 0.27 -0.85
CA ALA A 39 0.82 0.31 -0.43
C ALA A 39 0.31 -1.07 -0.01
N TRP A 40 -0.73 -1.07 0.83
CA TRP A 40 -1.46 -2.27 1.20
C TRP A 40 -2.52 -2.57 0.13
N GLN A 41 -2.47 -3.77 -0.45
CA GLN A 41 -3.44 -4.23 -1.44
C GLN A 41 -4.15 -5.49 -0.96
N PRO A 42 -5.46 -5.62 -1.19
CA PRO A 42 -6.20 -6.81 -0.78
C PRO A 42 -5.66 -8.04 -1.52
N ILE A 43 -5.45 -9.14 -0.79
CA ILE A 43 -5.06 -10.43 -1.34
C ILE A 43 -6.11 -11.47 -0.98
N SER A 44 -6.63 -12.15 -2.01
CA SER A 44 -7.67 -13.16 -1.79
C SER A 44 -7.09 -14.46 -1.22
N ASP A 45 -7.89 -15.17 -0.44
CA ASP A 45 -7.57 -16.52 0.06
C ASP A 45 -7.21 -17.47 -1.08
N LYS A 46 -7.85 -17.36 -2.24
CA LYS A 46 -7.53 -18.18 -3.42
C LYS A 46 -6.08 -17.99 -3.89
N VAL A 47 -5.56 -16.77 -3.81
CA VAL A 47 -4.15 -16.48 -4.16
C VAL A 47 -3.23 -17.10 -3.10
N LEU A 48 -3.53 -16.88 -1.81
CA LEU A 48 -2.78 -17.47 -0.70
C LEU A 48 -2.73 -19.01 -0.77
N MET A 49 -3.87 -19.65 -1.06
CA MET A 49 -3.98 -21.10 -1.24
C MET A 49 -3.14 -21.60 -2.42
N ARG A 50 -3.15 -20.87 -3.56
CA ARG A 50 -2.32 -21.20 -4.72
C ARG A 50 -0.84 -21.09 -4.40
N THR A 51 -0.42 -20.00 -3.76
CA THR A 51 0.97 -19.82 -3.31
C THR A 51 1.43 -20.98 -2.42
N LEU A 52 0.60 -21.39 -1.46
CA LEU A 52 0.96 -22.52 -0.59
C LEU A 52 1.02 -23.84 -1.36
N ALA A 53 0.08 -24.09 -2.28
CA ALA A 53 0.13 -25.26 -3.16
C ALA A 53 1.40 -25.29 -4.02
N ASP A 54 1.84 -24.14 -4.53
CA ASP A 54 3.09 -24.02 -5.29
C ASP A 54 4.31 -24.33 -4.41
N LEU A 55 4.31 -23.92 -3.14
CA LEU A 55 5.38 -24.28 -2.19
C LEU A 55 5.45 -25.80 -1.94
N PHE A 56 4.30 -26.48 -1.83
CA PHE A 56 4.27 -27.95 -1.75
C PHE A 56 4.82 -28.61 -3.02
N ASN A 57 4.44 -28.12 -4.20
CA ASN A 57 4.93 -28.62 -5.48
C ASN A 57 6.46 -28.44 -5.59
N GLN A 58 6.98 -27.28 -5.19
CA GLN A 58 8.42 -26.98 -5.19
C GLN A 58 9.20 -27.87 -4.21
N SER A 59 8.60 -28.26 -3.10
CA SER A 59 9.20 -29.22 -2.15
C SER A 59 9.05 -30.68 -2.59
N GLY A 60 8.34 -30.97 -3.69
CA GLY A 60 8.05 -32.33 -4.14
C GLY A 60 7.11 -33.10 -3.20
N GLU A 61 6.32 -32.39 -2.38
CA GLU A 61 5.47 -33.01 -1.36
C GLU A 61 3.99 -32.96 -1.74
N PRO A 62 3.23 -34.03 -1.47
CA PRO A 62 1.81 -34.06 -1.74
C PRO A 62 1.05 -33.18 -0.73
N PHE A 63 -0.05 -32.58 -1.21
CA PHE A 63 -1.01 -31.87 -0.38
C PHE A 63 -2.44 -32.27 -0.75
N ASN A 64 -3.38 -31.93 0.12
CA ASN A 64 -4.80 -31.98 -0.17
C ASN A 64 -5.44 -30.62 0.09
N PRO A 65 -6.64 -30.34 -0.45
CA PRO A 65 -7.28 -29.03 -0.31
C PRO A 65 -7.50 -28.59 1.14
N MET A 66 -7.87 -29.51 2.04
CA MET A 66 -8.12 -29.21 3.46
C MET A 66 -6.85 -28.76 4.19
N ARG A 67 -5.71 -29.34 3.85
CA ARG A 67 -4.40 -28.95 4.39
C ARG A 67 -4.02 -27.52 3.98
N ILE A 68 -4.34 -27.14 2.75
CA ILE A 68 -4.09 -25.80 2.22
C ILE A 68 -5.06 -24.79 2.86
N SER A 69 -6.36 -25.08 2.86
CA SER A 69 -7.37 -24.17 3.42
C SER A 69 -7.15 -23.91 4.91
N SER A 70 -6.91 -24.97 5.69
CA SER A 70 -6.66 -24.84 7.14
C SER A 70 -5.43 -24.00 7.47
N ALA A 71 -4.39 -24.01 6.62
CA ALA A 71 -3.22 -23.15 6.81
C ALA A 71 -3.54 -21.68 6.55
N VAL A 72 -4.34 -21.38 5.52
CA VAL A 72 -4.78 -20.00 5.21
C VAL A 72 -5.75 -19.48 6.28
N GLU A 73 -6.66 -20.31 6.79
CA GLU A 73 -7.51 -19.96 7.93
C GLU A 73 -6.69 -19.70 9.20
N THR A 74 -5.70 -20.57 9.48
CA THR A 74 -4.80 -20.41 10.64
C THR A 74 -3.95 -19.16 10.51
N LEU A 75 -3.55 -18.77 9.30
CA LEU A 75 -2.75 -17.57 9.02
C LEU A 75 -3.42 -16.30 9.53
N ARG A 76 -4.75 -16.19 9.49
CA ARG A 76 -5.47 -14.98 9.93
C ARG A 76 -5.23 -14.63 11.39
N LEU A 77 -5.06 -15.65 12.25
CA LEU A 77 -4.98 -15.48 13.71
C LEU A 77 -3.74 -14.70 14.18
N PRO A 78 -2.51 -14.99 13.70
CA PRO A 78 -1.31 -14.24 14.08
C PRO A 78 -1.07 -12.95 13.29
N LEU A 79 -1.85 -12.64 12.24
CA LEU A 79 -1.59 -11.44 11.43
C LEU A 79 -1.81 -10.17 12.25
N PRO A 80 -0.96 -9.14 12.07
CA PRO A 80 -1.21 -7.84 12.67
C PRO A 80 -2.50 -7.24 12.10
N ALA A 81 -3.29 -6.63 12.97
CA ALA A 81 -4.44 -5.84 12.55
C ALA A 81 -3.98 -4.58 11.80
N MET A 82 -4.66 -4.25 10.70
CA MET A 82 -4.47 -2.98 10.03
C MET A 82 -4.88 -1.83 10.93
N GLY A 83 -4.07 -0.78 10.93
CA GLY A 83 -4.42 0.50 11.53
C GLY A 83 -5.24 1.37 10.59
N ASN A 84 -5.55 2.58 11.04
CA ASN A 84 -6.24 3.57 10.23
C ASN A 84 -5.27 4.20 9.22
N SER A 85 -5.66 4.25 7.95
CA SER A 85 -4.96 5.04 6.94
C SER A 85 -4.94 6.50 7.38
N GLN A 86 -3.75 7.10 7.42
CA GLN A 86 -3.61 8.51 7.76
C GLN A 86 -4.08 9.38 6.58
N LYS A 87 -5.04 10.28 6.84
CA LYS A 87 -5.63 11.14 5.79
C LYS A 87 -4.69 12.22 5.27
N ASP A 88 -3.68 12.57 6.07
CA ASP A 88 -2.77 13.67 5.78
C ASP A 88 -1.49 13.22 5.06
N LEU A 89 -1.47 12.01 4.51
CA LEU A 89 -0.32 11.43 3.83
C LEU A 89 -0.59 11.26 2.35
N ILE A 90 0.34 11.73 1.53
CA ILE A 90 0.35 11.49 0.08
C ILE A 90 1.51 10.53 -0.22
N CYS A 91 1.18 9.34 -0.70
CA CYS A 91 2.17 8.35 -1.11
C CYS A 91 2.67 8.67 -2.53
N PHE A 92 3.95 8.95 -2.67
CA PHE A 92 4.67 9.07 -3.93
C PHE A 92 5.50 7.81 -4.17
N LYS A 93 6.04 7.66 -5.38
CA LYS A 93 6.92 6.55 -5.73
C LYS A 93 8.20 6.51 -4.89
N ASN A 94 8.75 7.67 -4.57
CA ASN A 94 10.02 7.84 -3.87
C ASN A 94 9.89 8.20 -2.37
N GLY A 95 8.67 8.23 -1.82
CA GLY A 95 8.43 8.46 -0.40
C GLY A 95 7.01 8.91 -0.08
N VAL A 96 6.81 9.44 1.11
CA VAL A 96 5.50 9.93 1.60
C VAL A 96 5.65 11.38 2.01
N TYR A 97 4.71 12.21 1.55
CA TYR A 97 4.60 13.61 1.98
C TYR A 97 3.53 13.74 3.05
N GLU A 98 3.88 14.32 4.19
CA GLU A 98 2.95 14.59 5.30
C GLU A 98 2.47 16.05 5.22
N LEU A 99 1.16 16.23 4.99
CA LEU A 99 0.56 17.54 4.76
C LEU A 99 0.59 18.44 6.01
N LYS A 100 0.49 17.84 7.20
CA LYS A 100 0.48 18.58 8.48
C LYS A 100 1.83 19.21 8.79
N THR A 101 2.90 18.42 8.66
CA THR A 101 4.27 18.85 8.99
C THR A 101 4.97 19.46 7.77
N GLN A 102 4.42 19.27 6.57
CA GLN A 102 5.01 19.66 5.30
C GLN A 102 6.40 19.05 5.10
N THR A 103 6.53 17.78 5.49
CA THR A 103 7.78 17.04 5.38
C THR A 103 7.65 15.86 4.44
N PHE A 104 8.77 15.49 3.82
CA PHE A 104 8.89 14.31 2.98
C PHE A 104 9.79 13.29 3.67
N ARG A 105 9.32 12.04 3.75
CA ARG A 105 10.02 10.95 4.42
C ARG A 105 9.94 9.63 3.64
N PRO A 106 10.80 8.65 3.93
CA PRO A 106 10.66 7.29 3.40
C PRO A 106 9.30 6.68 3.74
N HIS A 107 8.89 5.70 2.92
CA HIS A 107 7.67 4.94 3.17
C HIS A 107 7.72 4.20 4.51
N ASN A 108 6.54 4.06 5.10
CA ASN A 108 6.37 3.27 6.32
C ASN A 108 5.08 2.43 6.18
N LYS A 109 5.19 1.11 6.33
CA LYS A 109 4.03 0.22 6.25
C LYS A 109 3.00 0.47 7.35
N GLN A 110 3.41 1.05 8.48
CA GLN A 110 2.53 1.49 9.56
C GLN A 110 1.71 2.75 9.23
N ASP A 111 1.89 3.34 8.04
CA ASP A 111 1.01 4.41 7.53
C ASP A 111 -0.33 3.88 7.01
N TRP A 112 -0.41 2.56 6.76
CA TRP A 112 -1.62 1.87 6.30
C TRP A 112 -2.21 2.45 5.00
N LEU A 113 -1.35 2.98 4.14
CA LEU A 113 -1.75 3.57 2.85
C LEU A 113 -2.20 2.48 1.88
N LEU A 114 -3.39 2.66 1.31
CA LEU A 114 -3.97 1.72 0.33
C LEU A 114 -3.64 2.09 -1.12
N VAL A 115 -3.15 3.31 -1.34
CA VAL A 115 -2.86 3.86 -2.67
C VAL A 115 -1.45 4.43 -2.68
N SER A 116 -0.72 4.14 -3.74
CA SER A 116 0.56 4.78 -4.08
C SER A 116 0.44 5.46 -5.43
N ASN A 117 0.97 6.68 -5.54
CA ASN A 117 1.05 7.39 -6.82
C ASN A 117 2.38 7.04 -7.50
N ASP A 118 2.34 6.67 -8.77
CA ASP A 118 3.54 6.36 -9.59
C ASP A 118 4.23 7.64 -10.12
N ILE A 119 4.37 8.63 -9.25
CA ILE A 119 5.09 9.88 -9.52
C ILE A 119 6.07 10.16 -8.38
N ASP A 120 7.21 10.74 -8.73
CA ASP A 120 8.21 11.15 -7.75
C ASP A 120 7.87 12.55 -7.20
N TYR A 121 8.04 12.72 -5.90
CA TYR A 121 8.04 14.03 -5.26
C TYR A 121 9.42 14.67 -5.38
N TYR A 122 9.42 15.98 -5.67
CA TYR A 122 10.60 16.82 -5.60
C TYR A 122 10.27 18.08 -4.79
N PRO A 123 11.15 18.51 -3.88
CA PRO A 123 10.99 19.80 -3.23
C PRO A 123 11.08 20.92 -4.28
N ALA A 124 10.46 22.05 -3.97
CA ALA A 124 10.50 23.22 -4.85
C ALA A 124 11.95 23.64 -5.12
N LYS A 125 12.30 23.80 -6.40
CA LYS A 125 13.60 24.33 -6.81
C LYS A 125 13.70 25.81 -6.47
N GLU A 126 14.92 26.30 -6.33
CA GLU A 126 15.15 27.72 -6.14
C GLU A 126 14.52 28.52 -7.32
N LYS A 127 13.68 29.51 -7.00
CA LYS A 127 12.93 30.34 -7.96
C LYS A 127 11.89 29.58 -8.79
N GLU A 128 11.45 28.41 -8.34
CA GLU A 128 10.33 27.71 -8.97
C GLU A 128 9.04 28.53 -8.83
N SER A 129 8.36 28.74 -9.96
CA SER A 129 7.09 29.47 -10.03
C SER A 129 6.23 28.92 -11.15
N PHE A 130 4.91 29.08 -11.07
CA PHE A 130 4.02 28.62 -12.13
C PHE A 130 4.30 29.33 -13.46
N GLU A 131 4.66 30.60 -13.44
CA GLU A 131 4.92 31.41 -14.64
C GLU A 131 6.10 30.86 -15.46
N THR A 132 7.09 30.30 -14.78
CA THR A 132 8.35 29.84 -15.37
C THR A 132 8.38 28.33 -15.59
N HIS A 133 7.83 27.55 -14.65
CA HIS A 133 7.93 26.09 -14.62
C HIS A 133 6.62 25.39 -15.02
N ALA A 134 5.49 26.10 -15.02
CA ALA A 134 4.20 25.59 -15.49
C ALA A 134 3.43 26.65 -16.30
N PRO A 135 4.01 27.23 -17.36
CA PRO A 135 3.48 28.44 -18.01
C PRO A 135 2.07 28.27 -18.58
N ASN A 136 1.71 27.06 -19.03
CA ASN A 136 0.36 26.76 -19.50
C ASN A 136 -0.65 26.72 -18.35
N PHE A 137 -0.28 26.15 -17.21
CA PHE A 137 -1.11 26.17 -16.00
C PHE A 137 -1.29 27.59 -15.49
N ALA A 138 -0.23 28.41 -15.46
CA ALA A 138 -0.31 29.82 -15.07
C ALA A 138 -1.26 30.62 -15.99
N LYS A 139 -1.17 30.44 -17.32
CA LYS A 139 -2.07 31.07 -18.29
C LYS A 139 -3.52 30.62 -18.09
N TRP A 140 -3.74 29.32 -17.91
CA TRP A 140 -5.06 28.76 -17.66
C TRP A 140 -5.65 29.32 -16.35
N LEU A 141 -4.89 29.29 -15.26
CA LEU A 141 -5.33 29.76 -13.95
C LEU A 141 -5.71 31.24 -14.01
N LYS A 142 -4.87 32.08 -14.63
CA LYS A 142 -5.16 33.50 -14.84
C LYS A 142 -6.45 33.73 -15.63
N ARG A 143 -6.69 32.94 -16.69
CA ARG A 143 -7.90 33.02 -17.50
C ARG A 143 -9.15 32.54 -16.75
N ALA A 144 -9.03 31.46 -15.97
CA ALA A 144 -10.14 30.88 -15.22
C ALA A 144 -10.53 31.72 -13.99
N SER A 145 -9.54 32.34 -13.34
CA SER A 145 -9.75 33.11 -12.11
C SER A 145 -10.19 34.55 -12.37
N GLY A 146 -9.65 35.24 -13.37
CA GLY A 146 -9.91 36.67 -13.63
C GLY A 146 -9.44 37.63 -12.53
N ASN A 147 -9.20 37.16 -11.30
CA ASN A 147 -8.63 37.89 -10.17
C ASN A 147 -7.84 36.94 -9.24
N GLN A 148 -7.14 37.50 -8.25
CA GLN A 148 -6.28 36.74 -7.33
C GLN A 148 -7.06 35.90 -6.30
N ASP A 149 -8.17 36.41 -5.77
CA ASP A 149 -8.94 35.68 -4.74
C ASP A 149 -9.57 34.41 -5.30
N LYS A 150 -10.13 34.48 -6.51
CA LYS A 150 -10.63 33.30 -7.20
C LYS A 150 -9.50 32.33 -7.57
N ALA A 151 -8.30 32.84 -7.88
CA ALA A 151 -7.14 31.98 -8.15
C ALA A 151 -6.75 31.19 -6.89
N LYS A 152 -6.71 31.84 -5.72
CA LYS A 152 -6.48 31.18 -4.43
C LYS A 152 -7.53 30.12 -4.14
N ASN A 153 -8.81 30.41 -4.40
CA ASN A 153 -9.90 29.45 -4.19
C ASN A 153 -9.79 28.24 -5.14
N ILE A 154 -9.42 28.46 -6.41
CA ILE A 154 -9.17 27.37 -7.37
C ILE A 154 -8.00 26.50 -6.89
N LEU A 155 -6.88 27.11 -6.49
CA LEU A 155 -5.71 26.39 -5.98
C LEU A 155 -6.04 25.59 -4.70
N ALA A 156 -6.82 26.16 -3.78
CA ALA A 156 -7.30 25.45 -2.60
C ALA A 156 -8.19 24.26 -2.97
N GLY A 157 -9.04 24.39 -4.01
CA GLY A 157 -9.88 23.31 -4.50
C GLY A 157 -9.13 22.18 -5.19
N LEU A 158 -7.97 22.45 -5.78
CA LEU A 158 -7.09 21.43 -6.35
C LEU A 158 -6.34 20.62 -5.28
N TYR A 159 -6.40 21.05 -4.02
CA TYR A 159 -5.78 20.40 -2.87
C TYR A 159 -6.77 19.58 -2.03
N MET A 160 -8.08 19.61 -2.36
CA MET A 160 -9.14 18.89 -1.63
C MET A 160 -9.20 17.40 -1.97
#